data_AF-A0A2D0IMA8-F1
#
_entry.id   AF-A0A2D0IMA8-F1
#
_cell.length_a   1.000
_cell.length_b   1.000
_cell.length_c   1.000
_cell.angle_alpha   90.00
_cell.angle_beta   90.00
_cell.angle_gamma   90.00
#
_symmetry.space_group_name_H-M   'P 1'
#
loop_
_entity.id
_entity.type
_entity.pdbx_description
1 polymer ?
#
loop_
_entity_poly.entity_id
_entity_poly.type
_entity_poly.pdbx_seq_one_letter_code
_entity_poly.pdbx_strand_id
1 'polypeptide(L)' 'MKVTIDMNKKEVREYVNSDYPVPESEYPELIRGDVKTILLRAGFQGIKLEDVTVKITDD' A
#
# COMPACT_ATOMS: atom_id res chain seq x y z
N MET A 1 8.98 -13.58 1.04
CA MET A 1 7.57 -13.58 1.51
C MET A 1 6.78 -12.78 0.49
N LYS A 2 5.57 -13.19 0.10
CA LYS A 2 4.73 -12.41 -0.83
C LYS A 2 3.50 -11.91 -0.08
N VAL A 3 3.26 -10.61 -0.10
CA VAL A 3 2.13 -9.96 0.57
C VAL A 3 1.22 -9.37 -0.48
N THR A 4 -0.06 -9.70 -0.40
CA THR A 4 -1.10 -9.15 -1.25
C THR A 4 -2.07 -8.38 -0.37
N ILE A 5 -2.37 -7.16 -0.77
CA ILE A 5 -3.34 -6.29 -0.12
C ILE A 5 -4.39 -5.97 -1.16
N ASP A 6 -5.61 -6.40 -0.89
CA ASP A 6 -6.79 -6.08 -1.67
C ASP A 6 -7.55 -4.98 -0.93
N MET A 7 -7.79 -3.86 -1.61
CA MET A 7 -8.52 -2.71 -1.08
C MET A 7 -9.50 -2.19 -2.12
N ASN A 8 -10.64 -1.68 -1.68
CA ASN A 8 -11.52 -0.92 -2.56
C ASN A 8 -11.13 0.57 -2.60
N LYS A 9 -11.67 1.33 -3.56
CA LYS A 9 -11.35 2.77 -3.71
C LYS A 9 -11.68 3.59 -2.48
N LYS A 10 -12.74 3.25 -1.76
CA LYS A 10 -13.14 3.96 -0.53
C LYS A 10 -12.09 3.77 0.57
N GLU A 11 -11.67 2.54 0.82
CA GLU A 11 -10.62 2.19 1.78
C GLU A 11 -9.30 2.87 1.43
N VAL A 12 -8.95 2.94 0.15
CA VAL A 12 -7.74 3.63 -0.29
C VAL A 12 -7.82 5.14 -0.01
N ARG A 13 -8.97 5.77 -0.27
CA ARG A 13 -9.18 7.20 0.03
C ARG A 13 -9.12 7.46 1.54
N GLU A 14 -9.75 6.60 2.34
CA GLU A 14 -9.69 6.68 3.81
C GLU A 14 -8.27 6.43 4.35
N TYR A 15 -7.49 5.57 3.69
CA TYR A 15 -6.12 5.29 4.06
C TYR A 15 -5.18 6.46 3.75
N VAL A 16 -5.24 6.98 2.51
CA VAL A 16 -4.37 8.06 2.07
C VAL A 16 -4.70 9.36 2.80
N ASN A 17 -5.99 9.61 3.07
CA ASN A 17 -6.56 10.74 3.82
C ASN A 17 -5.61 11.94 3.96
N SER A 18 -5.19 12.47 2.82
CA SER A 18 -4.14 13.47 2.71
C SER A 18 -4.78 14.82 2.50
N ASP A 19 -4.29 15.83 3.22
CA ASP A 19 -4.63 17.23 2.99
C ASP A 19 -4.19 17.72 1.59
N TYR A 20 -3.36 16.92 0.89
CA TYR A 20 -2.91 17.18 -0.47
C TYR A 20 -3.55 16.22 -1.48
N PRO A 21 -4.01 16.72 -2.64
CA PRO A 21 -4.56 15.89 -3.70
C PRO A 21 -3.44 15.03 -4.31
N VAL A 22 -3.40 13.76 -3.90
CA VAL A 22 -2.53 12.73 -4.48
C VAL A 22 -3.28 12.07 -5.64
N PRO A 23 -2.68 11.92 -6.84
CA PRO A 23 -3.31 11.21 -7.95
C PRO A 23 -3.61 9.75 -7.62
N GLU A 24 -4.77 9.23 -8.05
CA GLU A 24 -5.13 7.82 -7.76
C GLU A 24 -4.12 6.80 -8.32
N SER A 25 -3.37 7.18 -9.36
CA SER A 25 -2.29 6.38 -9.94
C SER A 25 -1.10 6.16 -8.99
N GLU A 26 -0.92 7.02 -8.00
CA GLU A 26 0.20 6.96 -7.04
C GLU A 26 -0.15 6.17 -5.76
N TYR A 27 -1.44 5.92 -5.51
CA TYR A 27 -1.90 5.19 -4.32
C TYR A 27 -1.27 3.81 -4.16
N PRO A 28 -1.15 2.96 -5.21
CA PRO A 28 -0.53 1.65 -5.06
C PRO A 28 0.93 1.74 -4.60
N GLU A 29 1.68 2.73 -5.07
CA GLU A 29 3.10 2.87 -4.72
C GLU A 29 3.28 3.34 -3.27
N LEU A 30 2.47 4.31 -2.85
CA LEU A 30 2.43 4.78 -1.45
C LEU A 30 2.12 3.64 -0.48
N ILE A 31 1.02 2.91 -0.73
CA ILE A 31 0.60 1.79 0.11
C ILE A 31 1.68 0.70 0.16
N ARG A 32 2.31 0.37 -0.99
CA ARG A 32 3.40 -0.62 -1.03
C ARG A 32 4.61 -0.18 -0.21
N GLY A 33 4.97 1.09 -0.25
CA GLY A 33 6.07 1.66 0.53
C GLY A 33 5.81 1.59 2.03
N ASP A 34 4.61 1.94 2.45
CA ASP A 34 4.21 1.92 3.86
C ASP A 34 4.14 0.49 4.41
N VAL A 35 3.57 -0.44 3.64
CA VAL A 35 3.50 -1.86 4.01
C VAL A 35 4.89 -2.46 4.16
N LYS A 36 5.80 -2.17 3.23
CA LYS A 36 7.21 -2.56 3.37
C LYS A 36 7.79 -2.03 4.68
N THR A 37 7.56 -0.76 4.99
CA THR A 37 8.08 -0.11 6.21
C THR A 37 7.50 -0.74 7.47
N ILE A 38 6.19 -1.03 7.49
CA ILE A 38 5.50 -1.70 8.60
C ILE A 38 6.10 -3.09 8.83
N LEU A 39 6.30 -3.87 7.77
CA LEU A 39 6.86 -5.22 7.88
C LEU A 39 8.32 -5.21 8.34
N LEU A 40 9.14 -4.27 7.86
CA LEU A 40 10.50 -4.07 8.36
C LEU A 40 10.50 -3.75 9.86
N ARG A 41 9.59 -2.87 10.32
CA ARG A 41 9.44 -2.52 11.74
C ARG A 41 8.92 -3.69 12.59
N ALA A 42 8.13 -4.59 12.01
CA ALA A 42 7.68 -5.81 12.67
C ALA A 42 8.78 -6.91 12.76
N GLY A 43 10.00 -6.63 12.28
CA GLY A 43 11.15 -7.52 12.41
C GLY A 43 11.36 -8.47 11.22
N PHE A 44 10.55 -8.36 10.16
CA PHE A 44 10.79 -9.12 8.94
C PHE A 44 11.99 -8.53 8.19
N GLN A 45 12.91 -9.38 7.76
CA GLN A 45 14.11 -8.99 7.02
C GLN A 45 14.02 -9.38 5.55
N GLY A 46 14.72 -8.64 4.69
CA GLY A 46 14.84 -8.96 3.26
C GLY A 46 13.61 -8.67 2.40
N ILE A 47 12.65 -7.88 2.91
CA ILE A 47 11.45 -7.51 2.15
C ILE A 47 11.78 -6.44 1.10
N LYS A 48 11.41 -6.72 -0.14
CA LYS A 48 11.52 -5.79 -1.25
C LYS A 48 10.15 -5.22 -1.63
N LEU A 49 10.15 -4.12 -2.38
CA LEU A 49 8.92 -3.51 -2.90
C LEU A 49 8.17 -4.46 -3.86
N GLU A 50 8.90 -5.25 -4.64
CA GLU A 50 8.36 -6.29 -5.54
C GLU A 50 7.63 -7.43 -4.82
N ASP A 51 7.88 -7.61 -3.51
CA ASP A 51 7.20 -8.61 -2.69
C ASP A 51 5.81 -8.17 -2.23
N VAL A 52 5.48 -6.87 -2.35
CA VAL A 52 4.20 -6.30 -1.95
C VAL A 52 3.37 -5.98 -3.19
N THR A 53 2.22 -6.64 -3.29
CA THR A 53 1.21 -6.41 -4.33
C THR A 53 0.02 -5.68 -3.71
N VAL A 54 -0.38 -4.57 -4.30
CA VAL A 54 -1.60 -3.84 -3.93
C VAL A 54 -2.55 -3.93 -5.11
N LYS A 55 -3.76 -4.42 -4.86
CA LYS A 55 -4.85 -4.48 -5.82
C LYS A 55 -5.94 -3.55 -5.35
N ILE A 56 -6.28 -2.58 -6.19
CA ILE A 56 -7.36 -1.63 -5.94
C ILE A 56 -8.53 -2.02 -6.82
N THR A 57 -9.67 -2.33 -6.20
CA THR A 57 -10.93 -2.63 -6.89
C THR A 57 -11.93 -1.48 -6.78
N ASP A 58 -12.86 -1.42 -7.73
CA ASP A 58 -13.82 -0.32 -7.90
C ASP A 58 -15.13 -0.47 -7.08
N ASP A 59 -15.23 -1.46 -6.19
CA ASP A 59 -16.45 -1.72 -5.37
C ASP A 59 -16.75 -0.61 -4.34
#